data_AF-A0AAW6ANU5-F1
#
_entry.id   AF-A0AAW6ANU5-F1
#
_cell.length_a   1.000
_cell.length_b   1.000
_cell.length_c   1.000
_cell.angle_alpha   90.00
_cell.angle_beta   90.00
_cell.angle_gamma   90.00
#
_symmetry.space_group_name_H-M   'P 1'
#
loop_
_entity.id
_entity.type
_entity.pdbx_description
1 polymer ?
#
loop_
_entity_poly.entity_id
_entity_poly.type
_entity_poly.pdbx_seq_one_letter_code
_entity_poly.pdbx_strand_id
1 'polypeptide(L)' 'MPAADGNVLVAYYSAQGHTAVVAQAIADELGADLFEVTPRTRGL' A
#
# COMPACT_ATOMS: atom_id res chain seq x y z
N MET A 1 8.44 7.06 24.96
CA MET A 1 8.79 7.67 23.66
C MET A 1 7.47 7.89 22.94
N PRO A 2 7.10 9.11 22.51
CA PRO A 2 5.95 9.24 21.63
C PRO A 2 6.29 8.54 20.31
N ALA A 3 5.44 7.61 19.87
CA ALA A 3 5.52 7.10 18.51
C ALA A 3 5.33 8.31 17.58
N ALA A 4 6.20 8.49 16.60
CA ALA A 4 6.03 9.56 15.64
C ALA A 4 4.61 9.48 15.08
N ASP A 5 3.89 10.60 15.09
CA ASP A 5 2.64 10.81 14.34
C ASP A 5 2.95 10.74 12.83
N GLY A 6 3.47 9.60 12.39
CA GLY A 6 3.90 9.32 11.04
C GLY A 6 2.80 8.55 10.36
N ASN A 7 1.97 9.23 9.57
CA ASN A 7 1.04 8.57 8.67
C ASN A 7 1.85 7.79 7.63
N VAL A 8 2.18 6.54 7.93
CA VAL A 8 2.81 5.63 6.99
C VAL A 8 1.76 5.25 5.95
N LEU A 9 2.12 5.35 4.66
CA LEU A 9 1.29 4.94 3.54
C LEU A 9 1.98 3.79 2.80
N VAL A 10 1.31 2.65 2.73
CA VAL A 10 1.71 1.50 1.92
C VAL A 10 1.01 1.59 0.56
N ALA A 11 1.76 2.04 -0.45
CA ALA A 11 1.28 2.07 -1.84
C ALA A 11 1.75 0.83 -2.60
N TYR A 12 0.85 0.12 -3.28
CA TYR A 12 1.19 -1.10 -4.03
C TYR A 12 0.43 -1.21 -5.35
N TYR A 13 0.93 -2.03 -6.28
CA TYR A 13 0.19 -2.48 -7.47
C TYR A 13 0.16 -4.01 -7.51
N SER A 14 -0.97 -4.58 -7.92
CA SER A 14 -1.12 -6.03 -8.04
C SER A 14 -1.88 -6.41 -9.31
N ALA A 15 -1.19 -7.05 -10.26
CA ALA A 15 -1.83 -7.52 -11.49
C ALA A 15 -2.78 -8.72 -11.26
N GLN A 16 -2.46 -9.57 -10.27
CA GLN A 16 -3.12 -10.87 -10.03
C GLN A 16 -3.56 -11.05 -8.57
N GLY A 17 -3.48 -10.00 -7.75
CA GLY A 17 -3.85 -10.05 -6.32
C GLY A 17 -2.74 -10.47 -5.35
N HIS A 18 -1.64 -11.10 -5.80
CA HIS A 18 -0.57 -11.56 -4.89
C HIS A 18 0.10 -10.43 -4.09
N THR A 19 0.40 -9.29 -4.72
CA THR A 19 1.04 -8.16 -4.04
C THR A 19 0.11 -7.53 -3.00
N ALA A 20 -1.20 -7.63 -3.17
CA ALA A 20 -2.18 -7.07 -2.25
C ALA A 20 -2.12 -7.73 -0.87
N VAL A 21 -1.91 -9.05 -0.84
CA VAL A 21 -1.79 -9.83 0.41
C VAL A 21 -0.58 -9.39 1.21
N VAL A 22 0.56 -9.19 0.54
CA VAL A 22 1.81 -8.74 1.18
C VAL A 22 1.68 -7.28 1.66
N ALA A 23 1.09 -6.42 0.84
CA ALA A 23 0.88 -5.02 1.18
C ALA A 23 -0.04 -4.85 2.40
N GLN A 24 -1.10 -5.65 2.50
CA GLN A 24 -1.98 -5.69 3.67
C GLN A 24 -1.21 -6.11 4.94
N ALA A 25 -0.41 -7.17 4.86
CA ALA A 25 0.38 -7.63 6.01
C ALA A 25 1.37 -6.56 6.51
N ILE A 26 1.98 -5.80 5.60
CA ILE A 26 2.87 -4.68 5.95
C ILE A 26 2.07 -3.54 6.60
N ALA A 27 0.89 -3.21 6.07
CA ALA A 27 0.06 -2.15 6.62
C ALA A 27 -0.45 -2.48 8.03
N ASP A 28 -0.85 -3.73 8.26
CA ASP A 28 -1.31 -4.20 9.57
C ASP A 28 -0.18 -4.14 10.62
N GLU A 29 1.04 -4.57 10.26
CA GLU A 29 2.21 -4.53 11.14
C GLU A 29 2.61 -3.11 11.52
N LEU A 30 2.47 -2.16 10.58
CA LEU A 30 2.87 -0.78 10.76
C LEU A 30 1.75 0.14 11.28
N GLY A 31 0.50 -0.34 11.34
CA GLY A 31 -0.67 0.51 11.57
C GLY A 31 -0.82 1.59 10.49
N ALA A 32 -0.52 1.25 9.25
CA ALA A 32 -0.39 2.17 8.11
C ALA A 32 -1.64 2.22 7.23
N ASP A 33 -1.80 3.31 6.50
CA ASP A 33 -2.81 3.43 5.44
C ASP A 33 -2.40 2.58 4.23
N LEU A 34 -3.39 2.00 3.52
CA LEU A 34 -3.17 1.17 2.34
C LEU A 34 -3.74 1.84 1.08
N PHE A 35 -2.95 1.89 0.01
CA PHE A 35 -3.35 2.47 -1.28
C PHE A 35 -2.95 1.59 -2.46
N GLU A 36 -3.91 1.26 -3.32
CA GLU A 36 -3.66 0.53 -4.57
C GLU A 36 -3.44 1.48 -5.75
N VAL A 37 -2.29 1.35 -6.41
CA VAL A 37 -1.92 2.09 -7.61
C VAL A 37 -2.56 1.41 -8.82
N THR A 38 -3.59 2.03 -9.39
CA THR A 38 -4.20 1.57 -10.65
C THR A 38 -3.45 2.14 -11.86
N PRO A 39 -2.81 1.31 -12.70
CA PRO A 39 -2.15 1.77 -13.91
C PRO A 39 -3.17 2.43 -14.83
N ARG A 40 -2.82 3.58 -15.41
CA ARG A 40 -3.55 4.15 -16.54
C ARG A 40 -2.80 3.84 -17.82
N THR A 41 -3.49 3.24 -18.78
CA THR A 41 -2.96 3.13 -20.14
C THR A 41 -2.81 4.55 -20.68
N ARG A 42 -1.59 4.93 -21.08
CA ARG A 42 -1.37 6.16 -21.86
C ARG A 42 -2.02 5.89 -23.22
N GLY A 43 -3.20 6.47 -23.45
CA GLY A 43 -3.93 6.33 -24.71
C GLY A 43 -3.02 6.69 -25.89
N LEU A 44 -3.09 5.87 -26.93
CA LEU A 44 -2.54 6.20 -28.26
C LEU A 44 -3.16 7.49 -28.77
#